data_AF-A0A934XUG2-F1
#
_entry.id   AF-A0A934XUG2-F1
#
_cell.length_a   1.000
_cell.length_b   1.000
_cell.length_c   1.000
_cell.angle_alpha   90.00
_cell.angle_beta   90.00
_cell.angle_gamma   90.00
#
_symmetry.space_group_name_H-M   'P 1'
#
loop_
_entity.id
_entity.type
_entity.pdbx_description
1 polymer ?
#
loop_
_entity_poly.entity_id
_entity_poly.type
_entity_poly.pdbx_seq_one_letter_code
_entity_poly.pdbx_strand_id
1 'polypeptide(L)'
;MPFDSRGRESCWRWGQKLTRENIKTTTSTSNVVARRKQSGEYGIYEKYRKTTFKAKSIWFENEVISEKGTVELGELGLSECFDFPKPAFLVKKVLQLATDGTAEDTIVDFFAGSCTTAQAVFDLNREDGGNRRFIMVQLPEPTPDESPAQRTGFGTIAEIGRTDPPRHQAYADRRGLQAAARRDAGGSGFRSSGSTARTTRRGATSRAAMRPGCRRCSTASSRRWWRGGRRKMSWWR
;
A
#
# COMPACT_ATOMS: atom_id res chain seq x y z
N MET A 1 -26.42 -19.34 36.92
CA MET A 1 -25.71 -18.66 35.81
C MET A 1 -24.69 -17.69 36.42
N PRO A 2 -23.57 -17.33 35.75
CA PRO A 2 -22.62 -16.38 36.33
C PRO A 2 -23.26 -14.99 36.52
N PHE A 3 -22.91 -14.29 37.59
CA PHE A 3 -23.33 -12.91 37.83
C PHE A 3 -22.30 -11.92 37.28
N ASP A 4 -22.77 -10.84 36.66
CA ASP A 4 -21.91 -9.72 36.23
C ASP A 4 -21.45 -8.88 37.44
N SER A 5 -20.58 -7.88 37.18
CA SER A 5 -20.10 -6.98 38.25
C SER A 5 -21.18 -6.08 38.87
N ARG A 6 -22.39 -6.07 38.29
CA ARG A 6 -23.56 -5.33 38.77
C ARG A 6 -24.60 -6.27 39.41
N GLY A 7 -24.25 -7.54 39.65
CA GLY A 7 -25.12 -8.53 40.29
C GLY A 7 -26.24 -9.08 39.40
N ARG A 8 -26.21 -8.84 38.09
CA ARG A 8 -27.22 -9.34 37.15
C ARG A 8 -26.80 -10.70 36.60
N GLU A 9 -27.78 -11.56 36.34
CA GLU A 9 -27.52 -12.84 35.68
C GLU A 9 -26.92 -12.62 34.28
N SER A 10 -25.94 -13.46 33.93
CA SER A 10 -25.23 -13.42 32.67
C SER A 10 -24.96 -14.83 32.17
N CYS A 11 -24.57 -14.97 30.90
CA CYS A 11 -24.27 -16.26 30.30
C CYS A 11 -22.75 -16.50 30.21
N TRP A 12 -22.34 -17.77 30.31
CA TRP A 12 -20.96 -18.13 30.02
C TRP A 12 -20.65 -17.85 28.54
N ARG A 13 -19.54 -17.15 28.28
CA ARG A 13 -19.10 -16.83 26.92
C ARG A 13 -18.62 -18.08 26.16
N TRP A 14 -18.08 -19.07 26.87
CA TRP A 14 -17.49 -20.28 26.31
C TRP A 14 -18.20 -21.54 26.81
N GLY A 15 -18.39 -22.51 25.92
CA GLY A 15 -18.87 -23.85 26.27
C GLY A 15 -17.79 -24.69 26.96
N GLN A 16 -18.20 -25.79 27.62
CA GLN A 16 -17.31 -26.63 28.42
C GLN A 16 -16.10 -27.16 27.63
N LYS A 17 -16.30 -27.59 26.38
CA LYS A 17 -15.24 -28.11 25.51
C LYS A 17 -14.14 -27.05 25.28
N LEU A 18 -14.53 -25.86 24.82
CA LEU A 18 -13.62 -24.76 24.55
C LEU A 18 -12.85 -24.35 25.82
N THR A 19 -13.55 -24.28 26.96
CA THR A 19 -12.94 -23.95 28.26
C THR A 19 -11.87 -24.97 28.66
N ARG A 20 -12.14 -26.28 28.55
CA ARG A 20 -11.16 -27.33 28.88
C ARG A 20 -9.92 -27.28 27.98
N GLU A 21 -10.09 -27.02 26.70
CA GLU A 21 -8.97 -26.90 25.75
C GLU A 21 -8.05 -25.71 26.08
N ASN A 22 -8.61 -24.64 26.64
CA ASN A 22 -7.94 -23.37 26.91
C ASN A 22 -7.38 -23.24 28.35
N ILE A 23 -7.79 -24.12 29.26
CA ILE A 23 -7.18 -24.25 30.59
C ILE A 23 -5.90 -25.08 30.46
N LYS A 24 -4.79 -24.53 30.94
CA LYS A 24 -3.49 -25.22 30.99
C LYS A 24 -2.95 -25.17 32.42
N THR A 25 -2.12 -26.15 32.78
CA THR A 25 -1.49 -26.26 34.10
C THR A 25 -0.70 -25.00 34.47
N THR A 26 -0.01 -24.41 33.49
CA THR A 26 0.78 -23.20 33.70
C THR A 26 -0.01 -21.95 33.36
N THR A 27 0.00 -20.99 34.29
CA THR A 27 -0.67 -19.68 34.13
C THR A 27 -0.20 -18.92 32.89
N SER A 28 1.08 -19.01 32.51
CA SER A 28 1.64 -18.31 31.35
C SER A 28 1.06 -18.79 30.01
N THR A 29 0.69 -20.07 29.91
CA THR A 29 0.13 -20.68 28.69
C THR A 29 -1.39 -20.76 28.71
N SER A 30 -2.02 -20.82 29.89
CA SER A 30 -3.49 -20.86 30.01
C SER A 30 -4.12 -19.56 29.51
N ASN A 31 -5.17 -19.65 28.68
CA ASN A 31 -5.94 -18.48 28.22
C ASN A 31 -6.98 -18.04 29.27
N VAL A 32 -7.30 -18.89 30.23
CA VAL A 32 -8.27 -18.61 31.30
C VAL A 32 -7.58 -18.72 32.65
N VAL A 33 -7.88 -17.78 33.56
CA VAL A 33 -7.37 -17.79 34.93
C VAL A 33 -8.47 -17.50 35.94
N ALA A 34 -8.46 -18.23 37.04
CA ALA A 34 -9.27 -17.93 38.20
C ALA A 34 -8.49 -17.00 39.15
N ARG A 35 -9.13 -15.95 39.65
CA ARG A 35 -8.58 -15.09 40.72
C ARG A 35 -9.59 -14.94 41.84
N ARG A 36 -9.13 -15.05 43.08
CA ARG A 36 -9.96 -14.83 44.26
C ARG A 36 -10.28 -13.33 44.39
N LYS A 37 -11.56 -12.99 44.48
CA LYS A 37 -12.08 -11.66 44.76
C LYS A 37 -11.99 -11.36 46.26
N GLN A 38 -12.20 -10.10 46.64
CA GLN A 38 -12.26 -9.68 48.04
C GLN A 38 -13.42 -10.34 48.81
N SER A 39 -14.52 -10.67 48.13
CA SER A 39 -15.65 -11.41 48.70
C SER A 39 -15.37 -12.88 49.02
N GLY A 40 -14.17 -13.39 48.69
CA GLY A 40 -13.82 -14.81 48.83
C GLY A 40 -14.19 -15.68 47.62
N GLU A 41 -15.05 -15.20 46.73
CA GLU A 41 -15.42 -15.89 45.49
C GLU A 41 -14.31 -15.84 44.44
N TYR A 42 -14.34 -16.76 43.46
CA TYR A 42 -13.42 -16.72 42.31
C TYR A 42 -14.06 -15.98 41.12
N GLY A 43 -13.34 -15.00 40.56
CA GLY A 43 -13.59 -14.46 39.24
C GLY A 43 -12.81 -15.23 38.18
N ILE A 44 -13.48 -15.59 37.08
CA ILE A 44 -12.85 -16.24 35.93
C ILE A 44 -12.57 -15.17 34.87
N TYR A 45 -11.32 -15.06 34.44
CA TYR A 45 -10.86 -14.04 33.49
C TYR A 45 -10.23 -14.69 32.26
N GLU A 46 -10.58 -14.18 31.08
CA GLU A 46 -9.88 -14.48 29.83
C GLU A 46 -8.67 -13.55 29.70
N LYS A 47 -7.50 -14.13 29.38
CA LYS A 47 -6.31 -13.37 29.05
C LYS A 47 -6.37 -12.94 27.60
N TYR A 48 -6.48 -11.63 27.38
CA TYR A 48 -6.41 -11.06 26.04
C TYR A 48 -4.96 -11.02 25.58
N ARG A 49 -4.61 -11.87 24.60
CA ARG A 49 -3.26 -11.98 24.03
C ARG A 49 -3.18 -11.58 22.56
N LYS A 50 -4.27 -11.06 22.00
CA LYS A 50 -4.25 -10.56 20.62
C LYS A 50 -3.46 -9.26 20.57
N THR A 51 -2.39 -9.27 19.80
CA THR A 51 -1.63 -8.06 19.45
C THR A 51 -2.34 -7.22 18.39
N THR A 52 -3.19 -7.86 17.58
CA THR A 52 -3.98 -7.21 16.55
C THR A 52 -5.37 -6.83 17.08
N PHE A 53 -5.83 -5.66 16.66
CA PHE A 53 -7.17 -5.17 16.97
C PHE A 53 -8.00 -5.12 15.69
N LYS A 54 -9.29 -5.43 15.79
CA LYS A 54 -10.21 -5.24 14.66
C LYS A 54 -10.32 -3.74 14.37
N ALA A 55 -10.18 -3.37 13.10
CA ALA A 55 -10.40 -1.99 12.67
C ALA A 55 -11.81 -1.53 13.08
N LYS A 56 -11.89 -0.32 13.66
CA LYS A 56 -13.16 0.33 13.96
C LYS A 56 -13.81 0.79 12.66
N SER A 57 -15.14 0.68 12.58
CA SER A 57 -15.91 1.18 11.42
C SER A 57 -16.05 2.70 11.39
N ILE A 58 -15.84 3.38 12.53
CA ILE A 58 -15.89 4.84 12.64
C ILE A 58 -14.52 5.33 13.14
N TRP A 59 -13.98 6.33 12.46
CA TRP A 59 -12.70 6.97 12.76
C TRP A 59 -12.98 8.38 13.24
N PHE A 60 -12.56 8.68 14.48
CA PHE A 60 -12.80 9.95 15.17
C PHE A 60 -11.50 10.75 15.36
N GLU A 61 -10.40 10.26 14.83
CA GLU A 61 -9.10 10.91 14.94
C GLU A 61 -9.08 12.21 14.12
N ASN A 62 -8.50 13.27 14.68
CA ASN A 62 -8.45 14.59 14.05
C ASN A 62 -7.60 14.60 12.77
N GLU A 63 -6.77 13.58 12.57
CA GLU A 63 -5.90 13.40 11.41
C GLU A 63 -6.66 12.86 10.19
N VAL A 64 -7.89 12.39 10.39
CA VAL A 64 -8.76 11.86 9.32
C VAL A 64 -9.64 12.95 8.69
N ILE A 65 -9.77 14.12 9.33
CA ILE A 65 -10.65 15.20 8.89
C ILE A 65 -10.12 15.91 7.63
N SER A 66 -11.02 16.38 6.77
CA SER A 66 -10.69 16.96 5.45
C SER A 66 -9.75 18.17 5.54
N GLU A 67 -9.87 19.00 6.57
CA GLU A 67 -9.07 20.21 6.77
C GLU A 67 -7.56 19.90 6.83
N LYS A 68 -7.20 18.68 7.27
CA LYS A 68 -5.79 18.25 7.31
C LYS A 68 -5.18 18.12 5.93
N GLY A 69 -5.94 17.69 4.92
CA GLY A 69 -5.45 17.64 3.55
C GLY A 69 -5.04 19.02 3.03
N THR A 70 -5.83 20.06 3.34
CA THR A 70 -5.54 21.43 2.91
C THR A 70 -4.28 21.98 3.59
N VAL A 71 -4.10 21.70 4.89
CA VAL A 71 -2.89 22.07 5.62
C VAL A 71 -1.65 21.38 5.03
N GLU A 72 -1.74 20.07 4.78
CA GLU A 72 -0.64 19.28 4.19
C GLU A 72 -0.26 19.79 2.79
N LEU A 73 -1.22 20.20 1.96
CA LEU A 73 -0.92 20.85 0.67
C LEU A 73 -0.38 22.27 0.82
N GLY A 74 -0.82 23.01 1.85
CA GLY A 74 -0.32 24.36 2.15
C GLY A 74 1.16 24.36 2.48
N GLU A 75 1.65 23.37 3.21
CA GLU A 75 3.08 23.17 3.47
C GLU A 75 3.90 22.96 2.19
N LEU A 76 3.25 22.46 1.13
CA LEU A 76 3.85 22.26 -0.19
C LEU A 76 3.67 23.48 -1.11
N GLY A 77 2.95 24.53 -0.68
CA GLY A 77 2.62 25.67 -1.54
C GLY A 77 1.63 25.33 -2.66
N LEU A 78 0.86 24.27 -2.50
CA LEU A 78 -0.14 23.78 -3.46
C LEU A 78 -1.58 23.89 -2.94
N SER A 79 -1.79 24.54 -1.79
CA SER A 79 -3.13 24.69 -1.17
C SER A 79 -4.15 25.37 -2.08
N GLU A 80 -3.71 26.26 -2.97
CA GLU A 80 -4.59 26.95 -3.92
C GLU A 80 -4.74 26.22 -5.26
N CYS A 81 -4.03 25.10 -5.45
CA CYS A 81 -4.12 24.28 -6.66
C CYS A 81 -5.20 23.19 -6.56
N PHE A 82 -5.67 22.87 -5.35
CA PHE A 82 -6.68 21.86 -5.11
C PHE A 82 -7.65 22.31 -4.01
N ASP A 83 -8.95 22.24 -4.28
CA ASP A 83 -9.97 22.67 -3.33
C ASP A 83 -10.14 21.69 -2.16
N PHE A 84 -10.14 20.39 -2.45
CA PHE A 84 -10.48 19.34 -1.48
C PHE A 84 -9.51 18.14 -1.54
N PRO A 85 -8.23 18.33 -1.15
CA PRO A 85 -7.30 17.22 -1.03
C PRO A 85 -7.72 16.23 0.05
N LYS A 86 -7.48 14.94 -0.20
CA LYS A 86 -7.61 13.91 0.84
C LYS A 86 -6.46 14.06 1.84
N PRO A 87 -6.70 13.90 3.15
CA PRO A 87 -5.62 13.82 4.14
C PRO A 87 -4.74 12.58 3.91
N ALA A 88 -3.42 12.74 3.93
CA ALA A 88 -2.50 11.62 3.72
C ALA A 88 -2.63 10.55 4.82
N PHE A 89 -2.83 10.98 6.07
CA PHE A 89 -3.03 10.06 7.19
C PHE A 89 -4.22 9.11 6.99
N LEU A 90 -5.33 9.63 6.47
CA LEU A 90 -6.51 8.83 6.14
C LEU A 90 -6.16 7.72 5.16
N VAL A 91 -5.48 8.06 4.07
CA VAL A 91 -5.10 7.07 3.04
C VAL A 91 -4.08 6.06 3.58
N LYS A 92 -3.09 6.51 4.36
CA LYS A 92 -2.14 5.62 5.04
C LYS A 92 -2.84 4.60 5.92
N LYS A 93 -3.83 5.03 6.70
CA LYS A 93 -4.61 4.14 7.58
C LYS A 93 -5.38 3.09 6.77
N VAL A 94 -5.99 3.47 5.65
CA VAL A 94 -6.65 2.53 4.74
C VAL A 94 -5.64 1.50 4.21
N LEU A 95 -4.47 1.94 3.76
CA LEU A 95 -3.44 1.07 3.23
C LEU A 95 -2.87 0.11 4.27
N GLN A 96 -2.65 0.55 5.51
CA GLN A 96 -2.22 -0.33 6.61
C GLN A 96 -3.23 -1.44 6.92
N LEU A 97 -4.52 -1.21 6.66
CA LEU A 97 -5.56 -2.22 6.83
C LEU A 97 -5.70 -3.15 5.63
N ALA A 98 -5.36 -2.68 4.43
CA ALA A 98 -5.58 -3.36 3.16
C ALA A 98 -4.34 -4.06 2.60
N THR A 99 -3.14 -3.72 3.08
CA THR A 99 -1.86 -4.20 2.57
C THR A 99 -1.04 -4.88 3.65
N ASP A 100 -0.14 -5.76 3.23
CA ASP A 100 0.90 -6.33 4.09
C ASP A 100 2.21 -5.58 3.82
N GLY A 101 2.89 -5.09 4.86
CA GLY A 101 4.16 -4.38 4.72
C GLY A 101 5.30 -5.24 4.17
N THR A 102 5.14 -6.56 4.14
CA THR A 102 6.13 -7.51 3.62
C THR A 102 5.81 -8.02 2.21
N ALA A 103 4.59 -7.78 1.72
CA ALA A 103 4.17 -8.17 0.38
C ALA A 103 4.45 -7.05 -0.64
N GLU A 104 4.68 -7.43 -1.90
CA GLU A 104 4.77 -6.48 -3.01
C GLU A 104 3.37 -6.08 -3.52
N ASP A 105 2.54 -5.51 -2.64
CA ASP A 105 1.18 -5.10 -2.99
C ASP A 105 1.21 -3.94 -4.00
N THR A 106 0.29 -3.98 -4.98
CA THR A 106 0.11 -2.91 -5.97
C THR A 106 -1.19 -2.16 -5.71
N ILE A 107 -1.08 -0.89 -5.37
CA ILE A 107 -2.19 0.03 -5.14
C ILE A 107 -2.55 0.72 -6.46
N VAL A 108 -3.83 0.77 -6.81
CA VAL A 108 -4.29 1.47 -8.00
C VAL A 108 -5.31 2.52 -7.61
N ASP A 109 -5.08 3.76 -8.04
CA ASP A 109 -5.98 4.88 -7.82
C ASP A 109 -6.35 5.50 -9.17
N PHE A 110 -7.63 5.39 -9.54
CA PHE A 110 -8.15 5.90 -10.80
C PHE A 110 -8.55 7.39 -10.76
N PHE A 111 -8.52 7.99 -9.57
CA PHE A 111 -8.92 9.37 -9.31
C PHE A 111 -7.84 10.06 -8.49
N ALA A 112 -6.63 10.09 -9.04
CA ALA A 112 -5.43 10.50 -8.32
C ALA A 112 -5.55 11.89 -7.68
N GLY A 113 -6.14 12.86 -8.40
CA GLY A 113 -6.27 14.24 -7.93
C GLY A 113 -4.93 14.83 -7.49
N SER A 114 -4.83 15.17 -6.21
CA SER A 114 -3.60 15.67 -5.56
C SER A 114 -2.54 14.61 -5.28
N CYS A 115 -2.72 13.38 -5.76
CA CYS A 115 -1.82 12.24 -5.59
C CYS A 115 -1.56 11.83 -4.12
N THR A 116 -2.50 12.11 -3.21
CA THR A 116 -2.41 11.73 -1.79
C THR A 116 -2.12 10.23 -1.59
N THR A 117 -2.66 9.36 -2.44
CA THR A 117 -2.43 7.91 -2.37
C THR A 117 -0.96 7.54 -2.63
N ALA A 118 -0.32 8.17 -3.63
CA ALA A 118 1.09 7.96 -3.89
C ALA A 118 1.94 8.40 -2.69
N GLN A 119 1.66 9.60 -2.15
CA GLN A 119 2.32 10.11 -0.95
C GLN A 119 2.19 9.15 0.24
N ALA A 120 0.99 8.62 0.48
CA ALA A 120 0.75 7.66 1.56
C ALA A 120 1.56 6.36 1.40
N VAL A 121 1.67 5.85 0.16
CA VAL A 121 2.49 4.68 -0.15
C VAL A 121 3.98 4.95 0.12
N PHE A 122 4.50 6.10 -0.31
CA PHE A 122 5.88 6.49 -0.04
C PHE A 122 6.18 6.61 1.45
N ASP A 123 5.32 7.30 2.19
CA ASP A 123 5.48 7.46 3.64
C ASP A 123 5.44 6.10 4.36
N LEU A 124 4.52 5.20 3.98
CA LEU A 124 4.46 3.86 4.57
C LEU A 124 5.70 3.02 4.28
N ASN A 125 6.13 2.94 3.02
CA ASN A 125 7.34 2.19 2.65
C ASN A 125 8.59 2.73 3.37
N ARG A 126 8.66 4.04 3.62
CA ARG A 126 9.74 4.66 4.40
C ARG A 126 9.67 4.29 5.88
N GLU A 127 8.48 4.21 6.45
CA GLU A 127 8.24 3.93 7.88
C GLU A 127 8.46 2.46 8.24
N ASP A 128 7.95 1.54 7.42
CA ASP A 128 7.99 0.10 7.71
C ASP A 128 9.00 -0.69 6.87
N GLY A 129 9.72 -0.01 5.97
CA GLY A 129 10.68 -0.66 5.06
C GLY A 129 10.02 -1.54 4.00
N GLY A 130 8.71 -1.38 3.78
CA GLY A 130 7.94 -2.15 2.82
C GLY A 130 8.24 -1.79 1.36
N ASN A 131 7.68 -2.60 0.45
CA ASN A 131 7.90 -2.46 -0.99
C ASN A 131 6.58 -2.35 -1.78
N ARG A 132 5.63 -1.57 -1.25
CA ARG A 132 4.35 -1.32 -1.92
C ARG A 132 4.56 -0.53 -3.20
N ARG A 133 3.87 -0.91 -4.26
CA ARG A 133 3.90 -0.22 -5.56
C ARG A 133 2.58 0.49 -5.78
N PHE A 134 2.56 1.54 -6.60
CA PHE A 134 1.33 2.25 -6.91
C PHE A 134 1.21 2.56 -8.40
N ILE A 135 -0.04 2.68 -8.87
CA ILE A 135 -0.40 3.16 -10.21
C ILE A 135 -1.44 4.25 -10.01
N MET A 136 -1.07 5.48 -10.36
CA MET A 136 -1.99 6.63 -10.34
C MET A 136 -2.48 6.90 -11.76
N VAL A 137 -3.79 7.01 -11.91
CA VAL A 137 -4.42 7.45 -13.17
C VAL A 137 -5.10 8.79 -12.92
N GLN A 138 -4.79 9.76 -13.77
CA GLN A 138 -5.39 11.08 -13.77
C GLN A 138 -5.67 11.50 -15.20
N LEU A 139 -6.87 12.02 -15.44
CA LEU A 139 -7.20 12.63 -16.72
C LEU A 139 -6.43 13.95 -16.88
N PRO A 140 -5.91 14.28 -18.08
CA PRO A 140 -5.24 15.54 -18.36
C PRO A 140 -6.28 16.68 -18.51
N GLU A 141 -7.06 16.90 -17.46
CA GLU A 141 -8.06 17.97 -17.41
C GLU A 141 -7.35 19.32 -17.37
N PRO A 142 -7.72 20.28 -18.24
CA PRO A 142 -7.08 21.58 -18.28
C PRO A 142 -7.35 22.34 -16.97
N THR A 143 -6.34 23.04 -16.47
CA THR A 143 -6.52 23.94 -15.33
C THR A 143 -7.29 25.18 -15.77
N PRO A 144 -8.20 25.73 -14.95
CA PRO A 144 -8.92 26.96 -15.29
C PRO A 144 -7.98 28.12 -15.59
N ASP A 145 -8.43 29.00 -16.48
CA ASP A 145 -7.66 30.19 -16.84
C ASP A 145 -7.44 31.09 -15.61
N GLU A 146 -6.23 31.64 -15.50
CA GLU A 146 -5.75 32.46 -14.39
C GLU A 146 -5.72 31.77 -13.02
N SER A 147 -5.98 30.46 -12.94
CA SER A 147 -5.89 29.70 -11.68
C SER A 147 -4.45 29.71 -11.11
N PRO A 148 -4.29 29.53 -9.80
CA PRO A 148 -2.97 29.38 -9.17
C PRO A 148 -2.12 28.27 -9.81
N ALA A 149 -2.75 27.16 -10.21
CA ALA A 149 -2.10 26.08 -10.94
C ALA A 149 -1.60 26.52 -12.34
N GLN A 150 -2.38 27.31 -13.07
CA GLN A 150 -1.96 27.80 -14.37
C GLN A 150 -0.86 28.86 -14.27
N ARG A 151 -0.92 29.75 -13.27
CA ARG A 151 0.13 30.76 -12.98
C ARG A 151 1.47 30.12 -12.62
N THR A 152 1.43 28.92 -12.03
CA THR A 152 2.62 28.14 -11.67
C THR A 152 3.16 27.29 -12.82
N GLY A 153 2.46 27.29 -13.97
CA GLY A 153 2.89 26.67 -15.21
C GLY A 153 2.34 25.27 -15.43
N PHE A 154 1.38 24.81 -14.62
CA PHE A 154 0.68 23.55 -14.84
C PHE A 154 -0.48 23.78 -15.79
N GLY A 155 -0.46 23.16 -16.97
CA GLY A 155 -1.55 23.25 -17.93
C GLY A 155 -2.67 22.26 -17.67
N THR A 156 -2.39 21.17 -16.94
CA THR A 156 -3.39 20.16 -16.58
C THR A 156 -3.26 19.68 -15.14
N ILE A 157 -4.36 19.19 -14.56
CA ILE A 157 -4.39 18.61 -13.20
C ILE A 157 -3.39 17.45 -13.08
N ALA A 158 -3.28 16.63 -14.14
CA ALA A 158 -2.32 15.53 -14.19
C ALA A 158 -0.86 15.99 -14.08
N GLU A 159 -0.53 17.20 -14.53
CA GLU A 159 0.83 17.74 -14.40
C GLU A 159 1.13 18.14 -12.95
N ILE A 160 0.16 18.72 -12.25
CA ILE A 160 0.28 19.05 -10.82
C ILE A 160 0.60 17.78 -10.02
N GLY A 161 -0.15 16.69 -10.27
CA GLY A 161 0.05 15.42 -9.57
C GLY A 161 1.27 14.60 -10.04
N ARG A 162 1.85 14.91 -11.21
CA ARG A 162 3.06 14.25 -11.73
C ARG A 162 4.33 14.86 -11.16
N THR A 163 4.25 16.08 -10.63
CA THR A 163 5.31 16.65 -9.81
C THR A 163 5.58 15.69 -8.64
N ASP A 164 6.82 15.19 -8.58
CA ASP A 164 7.20 13.92 -7.94
C ASP A 164 6.73 13.77 -6.47
N PRO A 165 6.24 12.58 -6.02
CA PRO A 165 5.80 12.35 -4.64
C PRO A 165 6.88 12.03 -3.58
N PRO A 166 8.16 12.46 -3.71
CA PRO A 166 9.00 12.84 -2.58
C PRO A 166 9.10 14.38 -2.57
N ARG A 167 8.05 15.00 -2.05
CA ARG A 167 7.92 16.42 -1.63
C ARG A 167 9.09 17.34 -2.01
N HIS A 168 8.92 18.12 -3.07
CA HIS A 168 9.35 19.52 -3.13
C HIS A 168 10.81 19.85 -2.71
N GLN A 169 11.83 19.23 -3.34
CA GLN A 169 13.09 19.96 -3.50
C GLN A 169 12.96 21.02 -4.60
N ALA A 170 12.23 20.75 -5.68
CA ALA A 170 12.15 21.65 -6.84
C ALA A 170 11.34 22.95 -6.64
N TYR A 171 10.47 23.07 -5.63
CA TYR A 171 9.68 24.29 -5.39
C TYR A 171 10.36 25.26 -4.41
N ALA A 172 11.25 24.74 -3.55
CA ALA A 172 12.13 25.55 -2.69
C ALA A 172 13.46 25.90 -3.39
N ASP A 173 13.89 25.11 -4.38
CA ASP A 173 15.22 25.23 -5.01
C ASP A 173 15.38 26.37 -6.03
N ARG A 174 14.38 27.26 -6.22
CA ARG A 174 14.66 28.61 -6.74
C ARG A 174 15.45 29.49 -5.76
N ARG A 175 15.74 29.00 -4.54
CA ARG A 175 16.68 29.61 -3.59
C ARG A 175 17.86 28.72 -3.19
N GLY A 176 18.28 27.84 -4.12
CA GLY A 176 19.63 27.29 -4.19
C GLY A 176 20.19 26.61 -2.93
N LEU A 177 20.04 25.29 -2.84
CA LEU A 177 20.93 24.40 -2.08
C LEU A 177 20.98 23.02 -2.77
N GLN A 178 22.17 22.41 -2.82
CA GLN A 178 22.45 21.23 -3.63
C GLN A 178 21.80 19.94 -3.09
N ALA A 179 21.20 19.15 -3.99
CA ALA A 179 20.55 17.87 -3.69
C ALA A 179 21.55 16.72 -3.46
N ALA A 180 21.35 15.95 -2.38
CA ALA A 180 22.11 14.75 -2.06
C ALA A 180 21.29 13.46 -2.32
N ALA A 181 21.95 12.52 -2.99
CA ALA A 181 21.75 11.06 -3.04
C ALA A 181 20.38 10.46 -3.44
N ARG A 182 20.36 9.85 -4.63
CA ARG A 182 19.26 9.07 -5.22
C ARG A 182 19.27 7.60 -4.75
N ARG A 183 18.09 7.05 -4.45
CA ARG A 183 17.77 5.61 -4.56
C ARG A 183 16.46 5.48 -5.36
N ASP A 184 16.42 4.53 -6.27
CA ASP A 184 15.44 4.41 -7.36
C ASP A 184 14.02 4.04 -6.87
N ALA A 185 13.26 5.05 -6.43
CA ALA A 185 11.82 4.93 -6.17
C ALA A 185 11.02 5.84 -7.12
N GLY A 186 11.42 5.92 -8.40
CA GLY A 186 10.79 6.79 -9.40
C GLY A 186 9.54 6.16 -10.02
N GLY A 187 8.41 6.85 -9.98
CA GLY A 187 7.23 6.49 -10.76
C GLY A 187 7.43 6.81 -12.25
N SER A 188 7.25 5.82 -13.13
CA SER A 188 7.28 6.05 -14.58
C SER A 188 5.91 6.52 -15.08
N GLY A 189 5.83 7.74 -15.65
CA GLY A 189 4.59 8.27 -16.19
C GLY A 189 4.27 7.74 -17.59
N PHE A 190 3.05 7.22 -17.79
CA PHE A 190 2.52 6.81 -19.10
C PHE A 190 1.41 7.76 -19.56
N ARG A 191 1.29 8.01 -20.87
CA ARG A 191 0.17 8.75 -21.48
C ARG A 191 -0.54 7.82 -22.44
N SER A 192 -1.87 7.73 -22.38
CA SER A 192 -2.63 7.02 -23.41
C SER A 192 -2.46 7.76 -24.74
N SER A 193 -1.94 7.06 -25.74
CA SER A 193 -1.97 7.56 -27.12
C SER A 193 -3.33 7.19 -27.71
N GLY A 194 -4.03 8.16 -28.32
CA GLY A 194 -5.24 7.89 -29.08
C GLY A 194 -4.91 6.86 -30.17
N SER A 195 -5.58 5.72 -30.17
CA SER A 195 -5.29 4.64 -31.11
C SER A 195 -5.72 5.05 -32.52
N THR A 196 -4.80 5.52 -33.36
CA THR A 196 -4.88 5.17 -34.78
C THR A 196 -4.19 3.82 -34.90
N ALA A 197 -4.97 2.75 -34.95
CA ALA A 197 -4.46 1.40 -35.15
C ALA A 197 -3.75 1.33 -36.51
N ARG A 198 -2.42 1.47 -36.50
CA ARG A 198 -1.57 1.18 -37.67
C ARG A 198 -1.00 -0.23 -37.50
N THR A 199 -1.80 -1.22 -37.87
CA THR A 199 -1.36 -2.61 -38.04
C THR A 199 -0.30 -2.64 -39.14
N THR A 200 0.98 -2.65 -38.77
CA THR A 200 2.04 -2.95 -39.73
C THR A 200 2.14 -4.47 -39.87
N ARG A 201 1.55 -4.99 -40.97
CA ARG A 201 1.88 -6.33 -41.47
C ARG A 201 3.39 -6.38 -41.72
N ARG A 202 4.12 -7.22 -40.98
CA ARG A 202 5.51 -7.56 -41.30
C ARG A 202 5.51 -8.39 -42.59
N GLY A 203 5.75 -7.73 -43.72
CA GLY A 203 6.24 -8.37 -44.93
C GLY A 203 7.68 -8.81 -44.71
N ALA A 204 7.95 -10.09 -44.93
CA ALA A 204 9.28 -10.65 -44.96
C ALA A 204 10.03 -10.14 -46.20
N THR A 205 11.21 -9.59 -46.02
CA THR A 205 12.29 -9.68 -47.01
C THR A 205 13.64 -9.69 -46.30
N SER A 206 14.32 -10.83 -46.47
CA SER A 206 15.72 -11.06 -46.15
C SER A 206 16.64 -10.11 -46.91
N ARG A 207 17.70 -9.63 -46.26
CA ARG A 207 19.02 -9.53 -46.90
C ARG A 207 20.13 -9.56 -45.86
N ALA A 208 21.01 -10.54 -46.07
CA ALA A 208 22.21 -10.80 -45.32
C ALA A 208 23.29 -9.75 -45.61
N ALA A 209 24.10 -9.43 -44.61
CA ALA A 209 25.44 -8.89 -44.80
C ALA A 209 26.38 -9.60 -43.81
N MET A 210 27.18 -10.52 -44.35
CA MET A 210 28.34 -11.14 -43.71
C MET A 210 29.42 -10.08 -43.45
N ARG A 211 30.08 -10.16 -42.29
CA ARG A 211 31.51 -9.83 -42.16
C ARG A 211 32.20 -10.80 -41.18
N PRO A 212 33.50 -11.06 -41.36
CA PRO A 212 34.12 -12.31 -40.94
C PRO A 212 34.92 -12.20 -39.63
N GLY A 213 34.96 -13.32 -38.91
CA GLY A 213 36.18 -13.87 -38.31
C GLY A 213 36.78 -13.16 -37.10
N CYS A 214 36.58 -13.76 -35.91
CA CYS A 214 37.74 -14.13 -35.09
C CYS A 214 37.41 -15.35 -34.22
N ARG A 215 38.32 -16.33 -34.26
CA ARG A 215 38.21 -17.65 -33.65
C ARG A 215 38.59 -17.57 -32.17
N ARG A 216 37.82 -18.21 -31.30
CA ARG A 216 38.37 -19.15 -30.31
C ARG A 216 37.27 -20.06 -29.77
N CYS A 217 37.48 -21.35 -30.04
CA CYS A 217 36.72 -22.47 -29.54
C CYS A 217 37.50 -23.01 -28.33
N SER A 218 36.82 -23.23 -27.21
CA SER A 218 37.28 -24.17 -26.18
C SER A 218 36.05 -24.83 -25.55
N THR A 219 35.67 -25.94 -26.17
CA THR A 219 35.15 -27.18 -25.59
C THR A 219 34.79 -27.19 -24.09
N ALA A 220 33.53 -27.50 -23.79
CA ALA A 220 33.17 -28.45 -22.72
C ALA A 220 31.72 -28.96 -22.88
N SER A 221 31.58 -30.26 -23.19
CA SER A 221 30.58 -31.23 -22.70
C SER A 221 29.12 -30.74 -22.51
N SER A 222 28.15 -31.07 -23.37
CA SER A 222 27.45 -32.36 -23.57
C SER A 222 26.62 -32.90 -22.38
N ARG A 223 25.38 -33.31 -22.73
CA ARG A 223 24.33 -34.09 -21.99
C ARG A 223 23.38 -33.24 -21.11
N ARG A 224 22.16 -32.88 -21.53
CA ARG A 224 20.95 -33.65 -21.94
C ARG A 224 20.49 -34.65 -20.88
N TRP A 225 19.37 -34.36 -20.18
CA TRP A 225 18.27 -35.29 -19.91
C TRP A 225 16.98 -34.51 -19.59
N TRP A 226 15.98 -34.68 -20.45
CA TRP A 226 14.58 -34.28 -20.28
C TRP A 226 13.81 -35.60 -20.07
N ARG A 227 13.14 -35.75 -18.92
CA ARG A 227 11.97 -36.63 -18.72
C ARG A 227 11.07 -35.80 -17.78
N GLY A 228 9.86 -35.38 -18.17
CA GLY A 228 8.82 -36.16 -18.81
C GLY A 228 7.97 -36.82 -17.73
N GLY A 229 7.09 -36.04 -17.09
CA GLY A 229 6.19 -36.53 -16.04
C GLY A 229 4.91 -35.70 -15.97
N ARG A 230 3.91 -36.08 -16.79
CA ARG A 230 2.52 -35.63 -16.63
C ARG A 230 1.94 -36.30 -15.39
N ARG A 231 1.29 -35.55 -14.49
CA ARG A 231 0.21 -36.07 -13.65
C ARG A 231 -0.98 -35.11 -13.70
N LYS A 232 -2.11 -35.66 -14.14
CA LYS A 232 -3.45 -35.06 -14.15
C LYS A 232 -4.00 -35.05 -12.72
N MET A 233 -4.72 -33.95 -12.45
CA MET A 233 -5.94 -33.80 -11.65
C MET A 233 -6.41 -34.96 -10.75
N SER A 234 -6.72 -34.61 -9.50
CA SER A 234 -7.92 -35.11 -8.82
C SER A 234 -8.52 -33.97 -7.99
N TRP A 235 -9.71 -33.54 -8.40
CA TRP A 235 -10.71 -32.89 -7.57
C TRP A 235 -11.20 -33.86 -6.50
N TRP A 236 -11.57 -33.38 -5.31
CA TRP A 236 -12.73 -33.86 -4.54
C TRP A 236 -13.01 -32.93 -3.35
N ARG A 237 -14.29 -32.54 -3.26
CA ARG A 237 -15.11 -32.10 -2.10
C ARG A 237 -14.70 -30.86 -1.30
#